data_AF-A0A817SZK6-F1
#
_entry.id   AF-A0A817SZK6-F1
#
_cell.length_a   1.000
_cell.length_b   1.000
_cell.length_c   1.000
_cell.angle_alpha   90.00
_cell.angle_beta   90.00
_cell.angle_gamma   90.00
#
_symmetry.space_group_name_H-M   'P 1'
#
loop_
_entity.id
_entity.type
_entity.pdbx_description
1 polymer ?
#
loop_
_entity_poly.entity_id
_entity_poly.type
_entity_poly.pdbx_seq_one_letter_code
_entity_poly.pdbx_strand_id
1 'polypeptide(L)' 'VPSLYVIKGIIILDNDGNRMLAKYYNQLFSTVKEQKEFEKSLFTKTHKGSGDV' A
#
# COMPACT_ATOMS: atom_id res chain seq x y z
N VAL A 1 13.17 -25.12 2.21
CA VAL A 1 11.79 -24.89 1.73
C VAL A 1 11.79 -23.55 1.01
N PRO A 2 11.46 -23.45 -0.28
CA PRO A 2 11.49 -22.17 -0.95
C PRO A 2 10.29 -21.35 -0.48
N SER A 3 10.52 -20.33 0.33
CA SER A 3 9.47 -19.37 0.70
C SER A 3 9.45 -18.26 -0.35
N LEU A 4 8.53 -18.33 -1.30
CA LEU A 4 8.32 -17.25 -2.27
C LEU A 4 7.44 -16.16 -1.63
N TYR A 5 8.04 -15.28 -0.82
CA TYR A 5 7.36 -14.11 -0.24
C TYR A 5 7.20 -12.99 -1.29
N VAL A 6 6.41 -13.23 -2.35
CA VAL A 6 6.21 -12.22 -3.42
C VAL A 6 5.43 -11.01 -2.90
N ILE A 7 4.47 -11.25 -2.00
CA ILE A 7 3.57 -10.21 -1.50
C ILE A 7 4.11 -9.63 -0.20
N LYS A 8 4.56 -8.37 -0.27
CA LYS A 8 5.05 -7.61 0.89
C LYS A 8 3.92 -7.07 1.77
N GLY A 9 2.75 -6.81 1.19
CA GLY A 9 1.54 -6.40 1.89
C GLY A 9 0.33 -6.28 0.96
N ILE A 10 -0.86 -6.28 1.56
CA ILE A 10 -2.14 -6.04 0.89
C ILE A 10 -2.80 -4.86 1.60
N ILE A 11 -3.29 -3.89 0.82
CA ILE A 11 -3.90 -2.66 1.31
C ILE A 11 -5.15 -2.34 0.48
N ILE A 12 -6.18 -1.88 1.18
CA ILE A 12 -7.44 -1.40 0.62
C ILE A 12 -7.62 0.03 1.09
N LEU A 13 -7.68 0.96 0.14
CA LEU A 13 -7.90 2.38 0.37
C LEU A 13 -9.28 2.76 -0.19
N ASP A 14 -9.94 3.73 0.45
CA ASP A 14 -11.13 4.36 -0.11
C ASP A 14 -10.78 5.36 -1.23
N ASN A 15 -11.80 6.01 -1.79
CA ASN A 15 -11.64 6.98 -2.88
C ASN A 15 -10.88 8.25 -2.48
N ASP A 16 -10.78 8.54 -1.19
CA ASP A 16 -10.03 9.69 -0.66
C ASP A 16 -8.60 9.32 -0.25
N GLY A 17 -8.24 8.04 -0.38
CA GLY A 17 -6.94 7.49 -0.03
C GLY A 17 -6.78 7.12 1.44
N ASN A 18 -7.87 7.07 2.21
CA ASN A 18 -7.82 6.60 3.59
C ASN A 18 -7.80 5.08 3.65
N ARG A 19 -7.00 4.55 4.57
CA ARG A 19 -6.88 3.11 4.81
C ARG A 19 -8.17 2.54 5.37
N MET A 20 -8.79 1.63 4.63
CA MET A 20 -9.84 0.74 5.14
C MET A 20 -9.24 -0.53 5.75
N LEU A 21 -8.24 -1.13 5.07
CA LEU A 21 -7.54 -2.32 5.55
C LEU A 21 -6.08 -2.30 5.12
N ALA A 22 -5.20 -2.74 6.00
CA ALA A 22 -3.78 -2.96 5.68
C ALA A 22 -3.26 -4.20 6.40
N LYS A 23 -2.59 -5.09 5.66
CA LYS A 23 -1.86 -6.22 6.19
C LYS A 23 -0.50 -6.32 5.52
N TYR A 24 0.54 -6.07 6.30
CA TYR A 24 1.93 -6.18 5.87
C TYR A 24 2.51 -7.51 6.35
N TYR A 25 3.22 -8.20 5.44
CA TYR A 25 3.77 -9.53 5.70
C TYR A 25 5.29 -9.50 5.94
N ASN A 26 5.92 -8.33 5.85
CA ASN A 26 7.33 -8.14 6.17
C ASN A 26 7.55 -6.93 7.09
N GLN A 27 8.77 -6.78 7.60
CA GLN A 27 9.16 -5.71 8.51
C GLN A 27 9.63 -4.42 7.80
N LEU A 28 9.42 -4.27 6.48
CA LEU A 28 9.88 -3.07 5.76
C LEU A 28 9.17 -1.79 6.23
N PHE A 29 7.95 -1.91 6.75
CA PHE A 29 7.17 -0.81 7.31
C PHE A 29 6.86 -1.13 8.77
N SER A 30 7.89 -0.97 9.60
CA SER A 30 7.89 -1.41 11.01
C SER A 30 6.96 -0.55 11.88
N THR A 31 6.70 0.69 11.47
CA THR A 31 5.82 1.61 12.20
C THR A 31 4.55 1.93 11.42
N VAL A 32 3.46 2.22 12.14
CA VAL A 32 2.19 2.68 11.53
C VAL A 32 2.40 3.98 10.73
N LYS A 33 3.34 4.84 11.15
CA LYS A 33 3.67 6.08 10.45
C LYS A 33 4.24 5.81 9.07
N GLU A 34 5.26 4.95 8.97
CA GLU A 34 5.87 4.56 7.69
C GLU A 34 4.87 3.89 6.75
N GLN A 35 3.97 3.05 7.30
CA GLN A 35 2.91 2.43 6.52
C GLN A 35 1.98 3.48 5.90
N LYS A 36 1.55 4.49 6.68
CA LYS A 36 0.68 5.58 6.20
C LYS A 36 1.38 6.47 5.18
N GLU A 37 2.66 6.75 5.36
CA GLU A 37 3.47 7.50 4.39
C GLU A 37 3.59 6.73 3.06
N PHE A 38 3.84 5.43 3.13
CA PHE A 38 3.85 4.55 1.96
C PHE A 38 2.49 4.53 1.25
N GLU A 39 1.39 4.33 1.98
CA GLU A 39 0.03 4.32 1.41
C GLU A 39 -0.31 5.65 0.74
N LYS A 40 0.00 6.79 1.37
CA LYS A 40 -0.20 8.11 0.78
C LYS A 40 0.59 8.27 -0.53
N SER A 41 1.84 7.82 -0.55
CA SER A 41 2.69 7.83 -1.75
C SER A 41 2.13 6.93 -2.84
N LEU A 42 1.66 5.73 -2.48
CA LEU A 42 1.05 4.78 -3.40
C LEU A 42 -0.21 5.38 -4.02
N PHE A 43 -1.14 5.86 -3.21
CA PHE A 43 -2.39 6.49 -3.65
C PHE A 43 -2.12 7.67 -4.59
N THR A 44 -1.18 8.55 -4.23
CA THR A 44 -0.81 9.70 -5.06
C THR A 44 -0.30 9.26 -6.45
N LYS A 45 0.42 8.14 -6.52
CA LYS A 45 1.00 7.61 -7.77
C LYS A 45 -0.01 6.84 -8.63
N THR A 46 -1.00 6.18 -8.03
CA THR A 46 -1.95 5.32 -8.74
C THR A 46 -3.29 5.99 -9.04
N HIS A 47 -3.76 6.89 -8.17
CA HIS A 47 -5.03 7.61 -8.35
C HIS A 47 -5.03 8.54 -9.57
N LYS A 48 -3.85 9.01 -10.02
CA LYS A 48 -3.74 9.86 -11.22
C LYS A 48 -3.67 9.08 -12.54
N GLY A 49 -3.81 7.74 -12.52
CA GLY A 49 -3.54 6.86 -13.66
C GLY A 49 -4.69 6.58 -14.62
N SER A 50 -5.73 7.42 -14.71
CA SER A 50 -6.86 7.17 -15.63
C SER A 50 -7.37 8.46 -16.29
N GLY A 51 -6.44 9.29 -16.75
CA GLY A 51 -6.71 10.60 -17.35
C GLY A 51 -6.44 10.73 -18.84
N ASP A 52 -6.16 9.64 -19.58
CA ASP A 52 -6.08 9.67 -21.04
C ASP A 52 -7.04 8.62 -21.62
N VAL A 53 -8.15 9.12 -22.18
CA VAL A 53 -9.03 8.43 -23.14
C VAL A 53 -9.07 9.22 -24.44
#